data_AF-A0A537PBT9-F1
#
_entry.id   AF-A0A537PBT9-F1
#
_cell.length_a   1.000
_cell.length_b   1.000
_cell.length_c   1.000
_cell.angle_alpha   90.00
_cell.angle_beta   90.00
_cell.angle_gamma   90.00
#
_symmetry.space_group_name_H-M   'P 1'
#
loop_
_entity.id
_entity.type
_entity.pdbx_description
1 polymer ?
#
loop_
_entity_poly.entity_id
_entity_poly.type
_entity_poly.pdbx_seq_one_letter_code
_entity_poly.pdbx_strand_id
1 'polypeptide(L)' 'DGLDSADIARRALAENVVLAPGNVFSVTQSAGAYMRFNVAQSRGTRLFTVLEKALRDSVRKRPVSSR' A
#
# COMPACT_ATOMS: atom_id res chain seq x y z
N ASP A 1 -11.22 -7.67 -5.35
CA ASP A 1 -11.29 -7.66 -3.88
C ASP A 1 -9.93 -7.50 -3.24
N GLY A 2 -9.77 -6.46 -2.41
CA GLY A 2 -8.51 -6.09 -1.75
C GLY A 2 -8.49 -4.58 -1.44
N LEU A 3 -7.55 -4.13 -0.61
CA LEU A 3 -7.29 -2.69 -0.47
C LEU A 3 -6.55 -2.17 -1.70
N ASP A 4 -6.77 -0.90 -2.06
CA ASP A 4 -5.98 -0.25 -3.11
C ASP A 4 -4.56 0.02 -2.59
N SER A 5 -3.58 -0.69 -3.16
CA SER A 5 -2.16 -0.54 -2.82
C SER A 5 -1.65 0.88 -3.07
N ALA A 6 -2.22 1.63 -4.02
CA ALA A 6 -1.85 3.02 -4.27
C ALA A 6 -2.29 3.93 -3.12
N ASP A 7 -3.44 3.67 -2.51
CA ASP A 7 -3.88 4.42 -1.32
C ASP A 7 -3.00 4.16 -0.11
N ILE A 8 -2.63 2.89 0.11
CA ILE A 8 -1.70 2.50 1.16
C ILE A 8 -0.34 3.19 0.95
N ALA A 9 0.18 3.20 -0.29
CA ALA A 9 1.45 3.83 -0.61
C ALA A 9 1.43 5.35 -0.38
N ARG A 10 0.33 6.04 -0.74
CA ARG A 10 0.17 7.47 -0.47
C ARG A 10 0.21 7.80 1.02
N ARG A 11 -0.42 6.96 1.86
CA ARG A 11 -0.42 7.15 3.32
C ARG A 11 0.95 6.89 3.93
N ALA A 12 1.64 5.84 3.50
CA ALA A 12 3.01 5.57 3.95
C ALA A 12 3.99 6.69 3.53
N LEU A 13 3.77 7.29 2.36
CA LEU A 13 4.60 8.40 1.89
C LEU A 13 4.51 9.63 2.82
N ALA A 14 3.34 9.92 3.38
CA ALA A 14 3.17 10.98 4.38
C ALA A 14 4.03 10.75 5.64
N GLU A 15 4.39 9.50 5.92
CA GLU A 15 5.30 9.08 6.98
C GLU A 15 6.74 8.89 6.47
N ASN A 16 7.11 9.44 5.32
CA ASN A 16 8.44 9.28 4.70
C ASN A 16 8.84 7.80 4.52
N VAL A 17 7.91 6.94 4.13
CA VAL A 17 8.15 5.56 3.72
C VAL A 17 7.63 5.37 2.30
N VAL A 18 8.52 5.01 1.38
CA VAL A 18 8.14 4.71 0.00
C VAL A 18 7.76 3.23 -0.10
N LEU A 19 6.54 2.98 -0.55
CA LEU A 19 6.04 1.65 -0.88
C LEU A 19 5.83 1.54 -2.39
N ALA A 20 5.87 0.32 -2.92
CA ALA A 20 5.83 0.07 -4.36
C ALA A 20 4.50 -0.63 -4.75
N PRO A 21 3.42 0.13 -5.02
CA PRO A 21 2.12 -0.43 -5.37
C PRO A 21 2.15 -1.20 -6.69
N GLY A 22 1.41 -2.30 -6.76
CA GLY A 22 1.53 -3.32 -7.81
C GLY A 22 1.22 -2.82 -9.21
N ASN A 23 0.27 -1.91 -9.34
CA ASN A 23 -0.10 -1.31 -10.62
C ASN A 23 1.01 -0.47 -11.27
N VAL A 24 2.02 -0.01 -10.51
CA VAL A 24 3.21 0.61 -11.11
C VAL A 24 4.03 -0.40 -11.93
N PHE A 25 3.85 -1.70 -11.68
CA PHE A 25 4.58 -2.81 -12.31
C PHE A 25 3.69 -3.69 -13.19
N SER A 26 2.39 -3.41 -13.29
CA SER A 26 1.43 -4.15 -14.12
C SER A 26 0.89 -3.25 -15.22
N VAL A 27 1.28 -3.54 -16.47
CA VAL A 27 0.83 -2.77 -17.64
C VAL A 27 -0.70 -2.79 -17.78
N THR A 28 -1.32 -3.92 -17.48
CA THR A 28 -2.79 -4.10 -17.53
C THR A 28 -3.52 -3.48 -16.34
N GLN A 29 -2.82 -2.90 -15.36
CA GLN A 29 -3.39 -2.31 -14.14
C GLN A 29 -4.25 -3.30 -13.31
N SER A 30 -3.98 -4.59 -13.42
CA SER A 30 -4.73 -5.66 -12.72
C SER A 30 -4.16 -6.01 -11.34
N ALA A 31 -3.06 -5.38 -10.91
CA ALA A 31 -2.34 -5.67 -9.68
C ALA A 31 -2.64 -4.67 -8.56
N GLY A 32 -3.82 -4.04 -8.57
CA GLY A 32 -4.19 -2.97 -7.64
C GLY A 32 -4.14 -3.37 -6.15
N ALA A 33 -4.37 -4.65 -5.85
CA ALA A 33 -4.32 -5.19 -4.48
C ALA A 33 -2.93 -5.68 -4.04
N TYR A 34 -1.91 -5.59 -4.90
CA TYR A 34 -0.58 -6.16 -4.65
C TYR A 34 0.46 -5.08 -4.39
N MET A 35 1.55 -5.43 -3.69
CA MET A 35 2.63 -4.53 -3.35
C MET A 35 3.98 -5.25 -3.43
N ARG A 36 5.02 -4.56 -3.90
CA ARG A 36 6.39 -5.09 -3.93
C ARG A 36 7.20 -4.55 -2.76
N PHE A 37 7.98 -5.42 -2.13
CA PHE A 37 8.90 -5.06 -1.06
C PHE A 37 10.34 -5.32 -1.49
N ASN A 38 11.23 -4.39 -1.17
CA ASN A 38 12.67 -4.63 -1.24
C ASN A 38 13.11 -5.26 0.08
N VAL A 39 13.35 -6.56 0.09
CA VAL A 39 13.68 -7.31 1.31
C VAL A 39 14.94 -6.77 2.00
N ALA A 40 15.96 -6.39 1.24
CA ALA A 40 17.20 -5.81 1.80
C ALA A 40 16.93 -4.51 2.57
N GLN A 41 15.97 -3.71 2.11
CA GLN A 41 15.58 -2.43 2.73
C GLN A 41 14.38 -2.55 3.70
N SER A 42 13.82 -3.75 3.89
CA SER A 42 12.63 -3.99 4.70
C SER A 42 12.94 -4.52 6.11
N ARG A 43 14.17 -4.36 6.60
CA ARG A 43 14.62 -4.91 7.89
C ARG A 43 14.29 -4.03 9.09
N GLY A 44 13.92 -2.77 8.87
CA GLY A 44 13.63 -1.81 9.94
C GLY A 44 12.22 -1.96 10.50
N THR A 45 12.08 -1.95 11.83
CA THR A 45 10.78 -2.02 12.53
C THR A 45 9.82 -0.90 12.12
N ARG A 46 10.36 0.30 11.85
CA ARG A 46 9.61 1.48 11.39
C ARG A 46 8.76 1.20 10.15
N LEU A 47 9.25 0.41 9.20
CA LEU A 47 8.51 0.06 7.98
C LEU A 47 7.20 -0.64 8.34
N PHE A 48 7.27 -1.65 9.20
CA PHE A 48 6.10 -2.44 9.58
C PHE A 48 5.09 -1.63 10.37
N THR A 49 5.55 -0.76 11.28
CA THR A 49 4.66 0.16 12.02
C THR A 49 3.92 1.12 11.09
N VAL A 50 4.61 1.72 10.11
CA VAL A 50 3.99 2.62 9.14
C VAL A 50 3.03 1.86 8.22
N LEU A 51 3.41 0.66 7.76
CA LEU A 51 2.57 -0.18 6.92
C LEU A 51 1.28 -0.59 7.63
N GLU A 52 1.37 -1.01 8.90
CA GLU A 52 0.22 -1.36 9.72
C GLU A 52 -0.76 -0.18 9.87
N LYS A 53 -0.24 1.00 10.20
CA LYS A 53 -1.03 2.23 10.29
C LYS A 53 -1.74 2.53 8.97
N ALA A 54 -1.00 2.51 7.85
CA ALA A 54 -1.55 2.78 6.53
C ALA A 54 -2.65 1.78 6.12
N LEU A 55 -2.48 0.49 6.43
CA LEU A 55 -3.49 -0.54 6.21
C LEU A 55 -4.76 -0.28 7.03
N ARG A 56 -4.62 -0.03 8.35
CA ARG A 56 -5.74 0.27 9.25
C ARG A 56 -6.54 1.48 8.76
N ASP A 57 -5.86 2.54 8.36
CA ASP A 57 -6.51 3.77 7.91
C ASP A 57 -7.17 3.62 6.53
N SER A 58 -6.67 2.70 5.69
CA SER A 58 -7.26 2.36 4.38
C SER A 58 -8.52 1.52 4.52
N VAL A 59 -8.57 0.62 5.51
CA VAL A 59 -9.79 -0.14 5.85
C VAL A 59 -10.92 0.78 6.31
N ARG A 60 -10.59 1.74 7.19
CA ARG A 60 -11.57 2.70 7.75
C ARG A 60 -12.19 3.63 6.72
N LYS A 61 -11.49 3.85 5.61
CA LYS A 61 -11.88 4.79 4.55
C LYS A 61 -12.56 4.11 3.36
N ARG A 62 -12.91 2.81 3.45
CA ARG A 62 -13.56 2.09 2.34
C ARG A 62 -14.76 2.90 1.85
N PRO A 63 -14.72 3.46 0.63
CA PRO A 63 -15.93 3.94 0.00
C PRO A 63 -16.82 2.71 -0.18
N VAL A 64 -18.12 2.85 0.06
CA VAL A 64 -19.10 1.88 -0.46
C VAL A 64 -18.80 1.74 -1.95
N SER A 65 -18.37 0.55 -2.37
CA SER A 65 -18.11 0.27 -3.78
C SER A 65 -19.42 0.42 -4.54
N SER A 66 -19.60 1.55 -5.23
CA SER A 66 -20.62 1.69 -6.25
C SER A 66 -20.08 1.03 -7.54
N ARG A 67 -20.42 -0.25 -7.69
CA ARG A 67 -20.70 -1.03 -8.92
C ARG A 67 -20.47 -2.50 -8.64
#